data_AF-A0A7J5ED41-F1
#
_entry.id   AF-A0A7J5ED41-F1
#
_cell.length_a   1.000
_cell.length_b   1.000
_cell.length_c   1.000
_cell.angle_alpha   90.00
_cell.angle_beta   90.00
_cell.angle_gamma   90.00
#
_symmetry.space_group_name_H-M   'P 1'
#
loop_
_entity.id
_entity.type
_entity.pdbx_description
1 polymer ?
#
loop_
_entity_poly.entity_id
_entity_poly.type
_entity_poly.pdbx_seq_one_letter_code
_entity_poly.pdbx_strand_id
1 'polypeptide(L)'
;IYIMCNHTRYGGGGIYNFFCTFTTDNQFNEYLFVHEFGHSFAGLSDEYYTSATAYDNFYSAKLEPVEPNVTALHDPQNIKWKEFVKEGTEIPTPWEKENYDKMEYTWQKQRTEMNNRTAELKRSGASKEEIKKAEDDYAKADKEHSDKMAEYLNSSKYKGVVGAFEGAGYTTKGLYRPMLDCIMFTKSCDVFCKVCETAIVKVINHYLE
;
A
#
# COMPACT_ATOMS: atom_id res chain seq x y z
N ILE A 1 -17.05 -8.33 7.75
CA ILE A 1 -16.76 -8.45 9.20
C ILE A 1 -15.43 -7.77 9.47
N TYR A 2 -15.33 -6.95 10.51
CA TYR A 2 -14.04 -6.39 10.97
C TYR A 2 -13.76 -6.82 12.42
N ILE A 3 -12.50 -7.14 12.71
CA ILE A 3 -12.02 -7.63 14.01
C ILE A 3 -10.98 -6.63 14.53
N MET A 4 -11.30 -6.03 15.68
CA MET A 4 -10.45 -5.04 16.34
C MET A 4 -9.54 -5.72 17.34
N CYS A 5 -8.23 -5.63 17.13
CA CYS A 5 -7.21 -6.21 18.00
C CYS A 5 -6.67 -5.12 18.95
N ASN A 6 -6.98 -5.21 20.25
CA ASN A 6 -6.42 -4.33 21.27
C ASN A 6 -4.93 -4.60 21.48
N HIS A 7 -4.09 -3.94 20.68
CA HIS A 7 -2.64 -4.10 20.69
C HIS A 7 -1.97 -2.88 20.03
N THR A 8 -0.76 -2.52 20.46
CA THR A 8 -0.02 -1.35 19.95
C THR A 8 0.87 -1.66 18.74
N ARG A 9 1.36 -2.90 18.63
CA ARG A 9 2.15 -3.37 17.48
C ARG A 9 1.36 -3.24 16.18
N TYR A 10 1.98 -2.68 15.15
CA TYR A 10 1.44 -2.62 13.80
C TYR A 10 1.13 -4.03 13.27
N GLY A 11 -0.09 -4.24 12.78
CA GLY A 11 -0.48 -5.50 12.15
C GLY A 11 -1.97 -5.53 11.79
N GLY A 12 -2.26 -6.02 10.60
CA GLY A 12 -3.60 -6.14 10.06
C GLY A 12 -3.63 -7.11 8.89
N GLY A 13 -4.82 -7.30 8.33
CA GLY A 13 -5.03 -8.09 7.13
C GLY A 13 -6.49 -8.12 6.73
N GLY A 14 -6.76 -7.97 5.44
CA GLY A 14 -8.08 -8.03 4.84
C GLY A 14 -8.12 -9.02 3.68
N ILE A 15 -9.13 -9.89 3.66
CA ILE A 15 -9.38 -10.82 2.55
C ILE A 15 -10.80 -10.62 2.05
N TYR A 16 -10.95 -10.49 0.74
CA TYR A 16 -12.22 -10.20 0.07
C TYR A 16 -13.32 -11.18 0.50
N ASN A 17 -14.46 -10.63 0.94
CA ASN A 17 -15.63 -11.36 1.45
C ASN A 17 -15.35 -12.33 2.61
N PHE A 18 -14.27 -12.13 3.36
CA PHE A 18 -13.95 -12.93 4.55
C PHE A 18 -13.94 -12.08 5.81
N PHE A 19 -12.79 -11.56 6.22
CA PHE A 19 -12.69 -10.62 7.34
C PHE A 19 -11.58 -9.60 7.13
N CYS A 20 -11.75 -8.47 7.81
CA CYS A 20 -10.74 -7.43 8.02
C CYS A 20 -10.27 -7.51 9.47
N THR A 21 -8.96 -7.48 9.71
CA THR A 21 -8.35 -7.41 11.03
C THR A 21 -7.39 -6.24 11.10
N PHE A 22 -7.35 -5.52 12.21
CA PHE A 22 -6.40 -4.42 12.42
C PHE A 22 -6.16 -4.18 13.91
N THR A 23 -4.99 -3.62 14.24
CA THR A 23 -4.68 -3.19 15.61
C THR A 23 -5.15 -1.78 15.90
N THR A 24 -5.74 -1.57 17.08
CA THR A 24 -6.42 -0.30 17.43
C THR A 24 -5.50 0.77 18.00
N ASP A 25 -4.39 0.37 18.63
CA ASP A 25 -3.55 1.28 19.43
C ASP A 25 -2.21 1.57 18.73
N ASN A 26 -2.15 1.34 17.42
CA ASN A 26 -1.02 1.73 16.59
C ASN A 26 -1.20 3.15 16.05
N GLN A 27 -0.09 3.87 15.83
CA GLN A 27 -0.13 5.23 15.27
C GLN A 27 -0.77 5.35 13.87
N PHE A 28 -0.87 4.25 13.12
CA PHE A 28 -1.49 4.19 11.79
C PHE A 28 -2.84 3.45 11.79
N ASN A 29 -3.54 3.35 12.93
CA ASN A 29 -4.75 2.54 13.04
C ASN A 29 -5.86 2.94 12.04
N GLU A 30 -6.05 4.23 11.78
CA GLU A 30 -7.08 4.72 10.86
C GLU A 30 -6.76 4.29 9.42
N TYR A 31 -5.52 4.54 8.98
CA TYR A 31 -5.00 4.05 7.70
C TYR A 31 -5.19 2.54 7.57
N LEU A 32 -4.74 1.79 8.58
CA LEU A 32 -4.74 0.34 8.57
C LEU A 32 -6.16 -0.19 8.44
N PHE A 33 -7.12 0.32 9.22
CA PHE A 33 -8.51 -0.09 9.08
C PHE A 33 -9.04 0.14 7.66
N VAL A 34 -8.88 1.34 7.10
CA VAL A 34 -9.46 1.68 5.79
C VAL A 34 -8.80 0.87 4.66
N HIS A 35 -7.49 0.68 4.72
CA HIS A 35 -6.73 -0.16 3.80
C HIS A 35 -7.22 -1.62 3.80
N GLU A 36 -7.26 -2.24 4.99
CA GLU A 36 -7.68 -3.64 5.13
C GLU A 36 -9.17 -3.83 4.80
N PHE A 37 -9.98 -2.80 5.07
CA PHE A 37 -11.38 -2.78 4.66
C PHE A 37 -11.51 -2.72 3.14
N GLY A 38 -10.65 -1.97 2.44
CA GLY A 38 -10.58 -1.93 0.98
C GLY A 38 -10.40 -3.32 0.36
N HIS A 39 -9.51 -4.15 0.91
CA HIS A 39 -9.39 -5.56 0.52
C HIS A 39 -10.65 -6.36 0.84
N SER A 40 -11.09 -6.33 2.11
CA SER A 40 -12.15 -7.23 2.57
C SER A 40 -13.52 -6.95 1.97
N PHE A 41 -13.80 -5.68 1.68
CA PHE A 41 -15.10 -5.22 1.19
C PHE A 41 -15.11 -5.09 -0.34
N ALA A 42 -14.12 -4.43 -0.93
CA ALA A 42 -14.14 -4.08 -2.36
C ALA A 42 -13.22 -4.94 -3.24
N GLY A 43 -12.48 -5.90 -2.65
CA GLY A 43 -11.60 -6.79 -3.42
C GLY A 43 -10.47 -6.04 -4.12
N LEU A 44 -10.00 -4.94 -3.54
CA LEU A 44 -8.87 -4.18 -4.05
C LEU A 44 -7.57 -4.96 -3.82
N SER A 45 -6.63 -4.89 -4.76
CA SER A 45 -5.26 -5.38 -4.55
C SER A 45 -4.43 -4.33 -3.84
N ASP A 46 -3.36 -4.78 -3.19
CA ASP A 46 -2.26 -3.90 -2.84
C ASP A 46 -1.64 -3.29 -4.10
N GLU A 47 -1.41 -1.99 -4.05
CA GLU A 47 -0.74 -1.22 -5.09
C GLU A 47 0.76 -1.06 -4.80
N TYR A 48 1.22 -1.40 -3.59
CA TYR A 48 2.65 -1.37 -3.27
C TYR A 48 3.38 -2.59 -3.81
N TYR A 49 4.68 -2.41 -4.07
CA TYR A 49 5.51 -3.40 -4.73
C TYR A 49 6.88 -3.60 -4.06
N THR A 50 7.20 -2.81 -3.05
CA THR A 50 8.50 -2.83 -2.36
C THR A 50 8.48 -3.67 -1.06
N SER A 51 7.36 -4.28 -0.66
CA SER A 51 7.27 -4.98 0.63
C SER A 51 8.22 -6.18 0.76
N ALA A 52 8.92 -6.27 1.89
CA ALA A 52 9.83 -7.37 2.23
C ALA A 52 9.13 -8.72 2.51
N THR A 53 7.81 -8.72 2.71
CA THR A 53 7.00 -9.94 2.87
C THR A 53 6.34 -10.38 1.57
N ALA A 54 6.82 -9.89 0.42
CA ALA A 54 6.28 -10.25 -0.89
C ALA A 54 6.11 -11.78 -0.95
N TYR A 55 4.86 -12.21 -1.06
CA TYR A 55 4.55 -13.59 -1.41
C TYR A 55 5.16 -13.83 -2.78
N ASP A 56 6.32 -14.50 -2.83
CA ASP A 56 7.01 -14.80 -4.07
C ASP A 56 6.01 -15.42 -5.07
N ASN A 57 5.75 -14.69 -6.17
CA ASN A 57 4.87 -15.06 -7.28
C ASN A 57 3.34 -15.06 -7.03
N PHE A 58 2.80 -14.25 -6.11
CA PHE A 58 1.33 -14.14 -5.95
C PHE A 58 0.62 -13.74 -7.25
N TYR A 59 1.18 -12.77 -7.98
CA TYR A 59 0.75 -12.41 -9.33
C TYR A 59 1.80 -12.87 -10.35
N SER A 60 1.33 -13.52 -11.41
CA SER A 60 2.11 -13.65 -12.63
C SER A 60 1.71 -12.53 -13.56
N ALA A 61 2.64 -11.66 -13.96
CA ALA A 61 2.41 -10.65 -15.00
C ALA A 61 2.09 -11.25 -16.39
N LYS A 62 1.88 -12.57 -16.49
CA LYS A 62 1.37 -13.28 -17.67
C LYS A 62 -0.16 -13.33 -17.72
N LEU A 63 -0.83 -13.10 -16.58
CA LEU A 63 -2.28 -13.14 -16.47
C LEU A 63 -2.75 -11.77 -15.99
N GLU A 64 -3.83 -11.29 -16.58
CA GLU A 64 -4.48 -10.07 -16.11
C GLU A 64 -5.09 -10.33 -14.72
N PRO A 65 -4.74 -9.55 -13.69
CA PRO A 65 -5.33 -9.68 -12.35
C PRO A 65 -6.86 -9.51 -12.41
N VAL A 66 -7.60 -10.04 -11.44
CA VAL A 66 -9.05 -9.82 -11.38
C VAL A 66 -9.40 -8.51 -10.67
N GLU A 67 -8.49 -8.06 -9.81
CA GLU A 67 -8.63 -6.88 -8.98
C GLU A 67 -8.69 -5.62 -9.85
N PRO A 68 -9.58 -4.66 -9.53
CA PRO A 68 -9.87 -3.55 -10.42
C PRO A 68 -8.75 -2.50 -10.49
N ASN A 69 -7.88 -2.45 -9.48
CA ASN A 69 -6.87 -1.40 -9.29
C ASN A 69 -5.43 -1.84 -9.65
N VAL A 70 -5.25 -3.00 -10.28
CA VAL A 70 -3.95 -3.45 -10.80
C VAL A 70 -4.13 -4.08 -12.18
N THR A 71 -3.21 -3.83 -13.11
CA THR A 71 -3.24 -4.44 -14.46
C THR A 71 -1.88 -5.01 -14.85
N ALA A 72 -1.87 -6.08 -15.65
CA ALA A 72 -0.66 -6.59 -16.31
C ALA A 72 -0.38 -5.88 -17.66
N LEU A 73 -1.26 -4.95 -18.05
CA LEU A 73 -1.10 -4.05 -19.20
C LEU A 73 -0.88 -4.79 -20.54
N HIS A 74 -1.54 -5.92 -20.73
CA HIS A 74 -1.48 -6.68 -21.98
C HIS A 74 -2.08 -5.92 -23.18
N ASP A 75 -3.03 -5.02 -22.93
CA ASP A 75 -3.62 -4.12 -23.93
C ASP A 75 -3.58 -2.66 -23.43
N PRO A 76 -2.51 -1.91 -23.72
CA PRO A 76 -2.39 -0.49 -23.33
C PRO A 76 -3.51 0.41 -23.85
N GLN A 77 -4.20 0.01 -24.93
CA GLN A 77 -5.29 0.80 -25.49
C GLN A 77 -6.61 0.56 -24.73
N ASN A 78 -6.75 -0.54 -23.99
CA ASN A 78 -7.96 -0.93 -23.29
C ASN A 78 -7.69 -1.34 -21.83
N ILE A 79 -6.93 -0.52 -21.11
CA ILE A 79 -6.70 -0.73 -19.68
C ILE A 79 -8.01 -0.63 -18.89
N LYS A 80 -8.07 -1.32 -17.74
CA LYS A 80 -9.27 -1.46 -16.90
C LYS A 80 -10.00 -0.16 -16.57
N TRP A 81 -9.27 0.95 -16.44
CA TRP A 81 -9.78 2.26 -16.04
C TRP A 81 -9.61 3.32 -17.14
N LYS A 82 -9.59 2.90 -18.41
CA LYS A 82 -9.42 3.78 -19.58
C LYS A 82 -10.34 5.00 -19.57
N GLU A 83 -11.58 4.85 -19.10
CA GLU A 83 -12.58 5.92 -19.00
C GLU A 83 -12.15 7.11 -18.14
N PHE A 84 -11.18 6.92 -17.23
CA PHE A 84 -10.63 7.98 -16.38
C PHE A 84 -9.30 8.55 -16.89
N VAL A 85 -8.69 7.93 -17.91
CA VAL A 85 -7.42 8.38 -18.48
C VAL A 85 -7.68 9.56 -19.41
N LYS A 86 -7.01 10.68 -19.16
CA LYS A 86 -7.11 11.87 -20.03
C LYS A 86 -6.41 11.63 -21.37
N GLU A 87 -6.98 12.16 -22.44
CA GLU A 87 -6.36 12.13 -23.76
C GLU A 87 -4.93 12.70 -23.71
N GLY A 88 -3.99 12.02 -24.38
CA GLY A 88 -2.57 12.39 -24.37
C GLY A 88 -1.77 11.90 -23.15
N THR A 89 -2.40 11.23 -22.17
CA THR A 89 -1.66 10.57 -21.08
C THR A 89 -0.87 9.38 -21.64
N GLU A 90 0.44 9.35 -21.38
CA GLU A 90 1.31 8.25 -21.78
C GLU A 90 0.99 6.98 -20.98
N ILE A 91 0.95 5.82 -21.67
CA ILE A 91 0.68 4.50 -21.09
C ILE A 91 1.74 3.51 -21.61
N PRO A 92 2.60 2.93 -20.76
CA PRO A 92 2.73 3.17 -19.32
C PRO A 92 3.02 4.63 -18.96
N THR A 93 2.52 5.09 -17.83
CA THR A 93 2.75 6.45 -17.36
C THR A 93 4.10 6.54 -16.66
N PRO A 94 5.06 7.33 -17.18
CA PRO A 94 6.34 7.51 -16.52
C PRO A 94 6.14 8.19 -15.17
N TRP A 95 7.01 7.86 -14.22
CA TRP A 95 7.05 8.48 -12.90
C TRP A 95 8.44 8.31 -12.29
N GLU A 96 8.70 8.99 -11.20
CA GLU A 96 10.03 9.07 -10.57
C GLU A 96 10.42 7.77 -9.80
N LYS A 97 10.09 6.59 -10.35
CA LYS A 97 10.23 5.27 -9.74
C LYS A 97 11.63 4.96 -9.20
N GLU A 98 12.67 5.28 -9.95
CA GLU A 98 14.05 4.94 -9.55
C GLU A 98 14.44 5.59 -8.23
N ASN A 99 14.02 6.84 -8.01
CA ASN A 99 14.31 7.57 -6.79
C ASN A 99 13.42 7.07 -5.63
N TYR A 100 12.14 6.78 -5.90
CA TYR A 100 11.27 6.11 -4.94
C TYR A 100 11.86 4.78 -4.45
N ASP A 101 12.28 3.92 -5.38
CA ASP A 101 12.89 2.62 -5.09
C ASP A 101 14.14 2.77 -4.20
N LYS A 102 15.03 3.73 -4.49
CA LYS A 102 16.22 4.00 -3.67
C LYS A 102 15.86 4.41 -2.23
N MET A 103 14.86 5.28 -2.07
CA MET A 103 14.39 5.71 -0.75
C MET A 103 13.78 4.55 0.03
N GLU A 104 12.91 3.76 -0.61
CA GLU A 104 12.27 2.59 -0.01
C GLU A 104 13.28 1.51 0.40
N TYR A 105 14.23 1.15 -0.47
CA TYR A 105 15.25 0.15 -0.12
C TYR A 105 16.16 0.61 1.02
N THR A 106 16.44 1.91 1.10
CA THR A 106 17.21 2.49 2.22
C THR A 106 16.42 2.36 3.52
N TRP A 107 15.14 2.73 3.49
CA TRP A 107 14.24 2.62 4.63
C TRP A 107 14.06 1.17 5.09
N GLN A 108 13.88 0.23 4.17
CA GLN A 108 13.69 -1.19 4.52
C GLN A 108 14.88 -1.77 5.27
N LYS A 109 16.10 -1.40 4.91
CA LYS A 109 17.31 -1.80 5.66
C LYS A 109 17.27 -1.25 7.08
N GLN A 110 17.02 0.06 7.23
CA GLN A 110 16.92 0.71 8.54
C GLN A 110 15.81 0.10 9.40
N ARG A 111 14.61 -0.07 8.84
CA ARG A 111 13.46 -0.72 9.48
C ARG A 111 13.78 -2.14 9.94
N THR A 112 14.48 -2.91 9.12
CA THR A 112 14.87 -4.29 9.45
C THR A 112 15.84 -4.31 10.63
N GLU A 113 16.85 -3.44 10.63
CA GLU A 113 17.81 -3.29 11.72
C GLU A 113 17.13 -2.88 13.04
N MET A 114 16.25 -1.88 12.99
CA MET A 114 15.50 -1.42 14.17
C MET A 114 14.59 -2.52 14.74
N ASN A 115 13.87 -3.25 13.88
CA ASN A 115 13.02 -4.36 14.30
C ASN A 115 13.82 -5.51 14.91
N ASN A 116 14.96 -5.86 14.31
CA ASN A 116 15.86 -6.89 14.84
C ASN A 116 16.40 -6.52 16.21
N ARG A 117 16.80 -5.24 16.40
CA ARG A 117 17.23 -4.72 17.69
C ARG A 117 16.12 -4.81 18.74
N THR A 118 14.90 -4.36 18.42
CA THR A 118 13.76 -4.45 19.34
C THR A 118 13.42 -5.91 19.69
N ALA A 119 13.50 -6.82 18.71
CA ALA A 119 13.30 -8.25 18.94
C ALA A 119 14.40 -8.85 19.85
N GLU A 120 15.66 -8.44 19.67
CA GLU A 120 16.77 -8.86 20.51
C GLU A 120 16.62 -8.38 21.96
N LEU A 121 16.29 -7.10 22.17
CA LEU A 121 16.02 -6.54 23.51
C LEU A 121 14.91 -7.32 24.24
N LYS A 122 13.85 -7.70 23.52
CA LYS A 122 12.77 -8.53 24.07
C LYS A 122 13.24 -9.95 24.42
N ARG A 123 14.10 -10.56 23.59
CA ARG A 123 14.63 -11.91 23.83
C ARG A 123 15.66 -11.96 24.97
N SER A 124 16.48 -10.92 25.12
CA SER A 124 17.50 -10.85 26.16
C SER A 124 16.94 -10.48 27.54
N GLY A 125 15.66 -10.11 27.62
CA GLY A 125 15.03 -9.69 28.87
C GLY A 125 15.48 -8.30 29.32
N ALA A 126 15.78 -7.40 28.38
CA ALA A 126 16.11 -6.00 28.67
C ALA A 126 14.98 -5.31 29.45
N SER A 127 15.28 -4.15 30.06
CA SER A 127 14.30 -3.40 30.84
C SER A 127 13.12 -2.94 29.98
N LYS A 128 11.96 -2.73 30.61
CA LYS A 128 10.76 -2.22 29.91
C LYS A 128 11.02 -0.86 29.29
N GLU A 129 11.82 -0.03 29.95
CA GLU A 129 12.22 1.30 29.50
C GLU A 129 13.08 1.23 28.23
N GLU A 130 14.03 0.29 28.15
CA GLU A 130 14.85 0.09 26.95
C GLU A 130 14.05 -0.42 25.76
N ILE A 131 13.17 -1.40 25.99
CA ILE A 131 12.27 -1.94 24.95
C ILE A 131 11.35 -0.84 24.44
N LYS A 132 10.72 -0.09 25.35
CA LYS A 132 9.82 1.01 25.00
C LYS A 132 10.55 2.09 24.21
N LYS A 133 11.75 2.48 24.63
CA LYS A 133 12.56 3.45 23.89
C LYS A 133 12.84 2.98 22.46
N ALA A 134 13.19 1.71 22.25
CA ALA A 134 13.41 1.18 20.92
C ALA A 134 12.13 1.14 20.06
N GLU A 135 10.98 0.87 20.67
CA GLU A 135 9.66 0.93 20.01
C GLU A 135 9.27 2.37 19.64
N ASP A 136 9.50 3.34 20.54
CA ASP A 136 9.24 4.76 20.31
C ASP A 136 10.16 5.34 19.23
N ASP A 137 11.46 4.98 19.26
CA ASP A 137 12.44 5.36 18.24
C ASP A 137 12.02 4.82 16.85
N TYR A 138 11.55 3.56 16.79
CA TYR A 138 11.00 2.97 15.57
C TYR A 138 9.74 3.69 15.10
N ALA A 139 8.79 3.94 15.99
CA ALA A 139 7.54 4.60 15.66
C ALA A 139 7.79 5.99 15.07
N LYS A 140 8.70 6.76 15.67
CA LYS A 140 9.13 8.07 15.17
C LYS A 140 9.75 7.97 13.77
N ALA A 141 10.68 7.04 13.57
CA ALA A 141 11.33 6.86 12.27
C ALA A 141 10.35 6.43 11.16
N ASP A 142 9.39 5.54 11.47
CA ASP A 142 8.36 5.09 10.52
C ASP A 142 7.44 6.25 10.12
N LYS A 143 7.09 7.14 11.07
CA LYS A 143 6.31 8.35 10.78
C LYS A 143 7.08 9.34 9.91
N GLU A 144 8.33 9.64 10.26
CA GLU A 144 9.18 10.54 9.48
C GLU A 144 9.42 10.04 8.06
N HIS A 145 9.61 8.73 7.88
CA HIS A 145 9.71 8.13 6.54
C HIS A 145 8.40 8.27 5.77
N SER A 146 7.26 7.96 6.41
CA SER A 146 5.94 8.12 5.81
C SER A 146 5.70 9.56 5.34
N ASP A 147 6.08 10.57 6.14
CA ASP A 147 5.91 11.98 5.78
C ASP A 147 6.81 12.40 4.60
N LYS A 148 8.06 11.91 4.57
CA LYS A 148 8.97 12.12 3.43
C LYS A 148 8.44 11.49 2.15
N MET A 149 7.83 10.30 2.23
CA MET A 149 7.19 9.65 1.07
C MET A 149 5.99 10.45 0.58
N ALA A 150 5.16 10.96 1.50
CA ALA A 150 4.04 11.83 1.15
C ALA A 150 4.53 13.08 0.41
N GLU A 151 5.53 13.78 0.94
CA GLU A 151 6.08 14.98 0.31
C GLU A 151 6.64 14.68 -1.08
N TYR A 152 7.39 13.58 -1.20
CA TYR A 152 7.98 13.14 -2.46
C TYR A 152 6.91 12.87 -3.53
N LEU A 153 5.92 12.03 -3.24
CA LEU A 153 4.85 11.70 -4.20
C LEU A 153 3.98 12.93 -4.50
N ASN A 154 3.75 13.80 -3.51
CA ASN A 154 3.00 15.04 -3.70
C ASN A 154 3.71 16.07 -4.60
N SER A 155 5.04 16.02 -4.67
CA SER A 155 5.85 16.91 -5.50
C SER A 155 5.89 16.50 -6.98
N SER A 156 5.48 15.27 -7.30
CA SER A 156 5.51 14.75 -8.67
C SER A 156 4.52 15.50 -9.57
N LYS A 157 4.93 15.74 -10.82
CA LYS A 157 4.06 16.30 -11.85
C LYS A 157 2.90 15.38 -12.24
N TYR A 158 2.97 14.10 -11.86
CA TYR A 158 1.93 13.10 -12.09
C TYR A 158 0.94 12.97 -10.91
N LYS A 159 1.06 13.82 -9.88
CA LYS A 159 0.08 13.87 -8.78
C LYS A 159 -1.33 14.05 -9.34
N GLY A 160 -2.25 13.18 -8.92
CA GLY A 160 -3.65 13.24 -9.33
C GLY A 160 -3.94 12.82 -10.77
N VAL A 161 -2.92 12.40 -11.53
CA VAL A 161 -3.11 11.85 -12.89
C VAL A 161 -3.56 10.40 -12.78
N VAL A 162 -4.59 10.04 -13.53
CA VAL A 162 -4.99 8.65 -13.75
C VAL A 162 -4.26 8.13 -15.00
N GLY A 163 -3.48 7.07 -14.81
CA GLY A 163 -2.58 6.51 -15.82
C GLY A 163 -2.26 5.05 -15.51
N ALA A 164 -1.10 4.55 -15.93
CA ALA A 164 -0.63 3.20 -15.61
C ALA A 164 0.80 3.27 -15.07
N PHE A 165 0.94 3.37 -13.75
CA PHE A 165 2.21 3.56 -13.06
C PHE A 165 2.85 2.21 -12.74
N GLU A 166 4.03 1.93 -13.28
CA GLU A 166 4.69 0.62 -13.08
C GLU A 166 5.06 0.39 -11.61
N GLY A 167 4.84 -0.84 -11.14
CA GLY A 167 5.02 -1.26 -9.76
C GLY A 167 3.68 -1.33 -9.05
N ALA A 168 3.19 -2.55 -8.85
CA ALA A 168 1.95 -2.85 -8.15
C ALA A 168 1.89 -4.32 -7.71
N GLY A 169 1.00 -4.67 -6.78
CA GLY A 169 0.73 -6.07 -6.41
C GLY A 169 2.00 -6.85 -6.06
N TYR A 170 2.85 -6.29 -5.19
CA TYR A 170 4.13 -6.89 -4.78
C TYR A 170 5.15 -7.12 -5.90
N THR A 171 4.88 -6.65 -7.12
CA THR A 171 5.70 -6.89 -8.31
C THR A 171 6.30 -5.58 -8.80
N THR A 172 7.63 -5.52 -8.87
CA THR A 172 8.37 -4.30 -9.21
C THR A 172 8.24 -3.88 -10.68
N LYS A 173 7.93 -4.82 -11.58
CA LYS A 173 7.85 -4.64 -13.04
C LYS A 173 6.72 -5.44 -13.66
N GLY A 174 6.11 -4.91 -14.71
CA GLY A 174 5.07 -5.61 -15.47
C GLY A 174 3.67 -5.64 -14.84
N LEU A 175 3.50 -5.11 -13.62
CA LEU A 175 2.19 -4.75 -13.07
C LEU A 175 2.12 -3.24 -12.85
N TYR A 176 0.92 -2.69 -13.03
CA TYR A 176 0.69 -1.25 -13.03
C TYR A 176 -0.50 -0.89 -12.15
N ARG A 177 -0.39 0.23 -11.43
CA ARG A 177 -1.45 0.83 -10.61
C ARG A 177 -2.03 2.09 -11.29
N PRO A 178 -3.27 2.49 -10.95
CA PRO A 178 -3.99 3.55 -11.68
C PRO A 178 -3.53 4.98 -11.39
N MET A 179 -2.97 5.23 -10.21
CA MET A 179 -2.53 6.57 -9.79
C MET A 179 -1.19 6.48 -9.06
N LEU A 180 -0.49 7.62 -9.00
CA LEU A 180 0.82 7.68 -8.36
C LEU A 180 0.78 7.27 -6.89
N ASP A 181 -0.29 7.66 -6.18
CA ASP A 181 -0.51 7.34 -4.77
C ASP A 181 -1.98 6.99 -4.50
N CYS A 182 -2.20 6.20 -3.45
CA CYS A 182 -3.47 5.62 -3.02
C CYS A 182 -3.28 5.08 -1.60
N ILE A 183 -4.35 4.99 -0.82
CA ILE A 183 -4.30 4.24 0.46
C ILE A 183 -3.93 2.76 0.28
N MET A 184 -4.16 2.19 -0.91
CA MET A 184 -3.69 0.84 -1.28
C MET A 184 -2.19 0.80 -1.61
N PHE A 185 -1.51 1.95 -1.70
CA PHE A 185 -0.10 2.08 -2.02
C PHE A 185 0.74 2.49 -0.81
N THR A 186 0.46 3.65 -0.20
CA THR A 186 1.28 4.16 0.92
C THR A 186 0.46 4.38 2.19
N LYS A 187 1.15 4.28 3.33
CA LYS A 187 0.59 4.63 4.65
C LYS A 187 0.32 6.12 4.82
N SER A 188 0.96 6.95 3.99
CA SER A 188 0.84 8.41 4.03
C SER A 188 -0.38 8.95 3.28
N CYS A 189 -1.04 8.11 2.47
CA CYS A 189 -2.22 8.49 1.72
C CYS A 189 -3.47 8.13 2.53
N ASP A 190 -4.35 9.10 2.74
CA ASP A 190 -5.62 8.96 3.46
C ASP A 190 -6.83 8.81 2.54
N VAL A 191 -6.60 8.76 1.22
CA VAL A 191 -7.65 8.68 0.20
C VAL A 191 -7.45 7.51 -0.76
N PHE A 192 -8.57 6.94 -1.20
CA PHE A 192 -8.57 6.02 -2.33
C PHE A 192 -8.30 6.78 -3.64
N CYS A 193 -7.52 6.17 -4.53
CA CYS A 193 -7.39 6.67 -5.89
C CYS A 193 -8.74 6.58 -6.63
N LYS A 194 -8.87 7.30 -7.76
CA LYS A 194 -10.15 7.41 -8.49
C LYS A 194 -10.74 6.06 -8.90
N VAL A 195 -9.87 5.10 -9.22
CA VAL A 195 -10.26 3.75 -9.64
C VAL A 195 -10.74 2.92 -8.45
N CYS A 196 -10.04 2.99 -7.32
CA CYS A 196 -10.46 2.34 -6.07
C CYS A 196 -11.78 2.91 -5.55
N GLU A 197 -11.94 4.23 -5.55
CA GLU A 197 -13.21 4.90 -5.20
C GLU A 197 -14.36 4.36 -6.06
N THR A 198 -14.16 4.30 -7.38
CA THR A 198 -15.18 3.79 -8.31
C THR A 198 -15.49 2.32 -8.06
N ALA A 199 -14.49 1.49 -7.79
CA ALA A 199 -14.68 0.07 -7.48
C ALA A 199 -15.48 -0.12 -6.19
N ILE A 200 -15.17 0.64 -5.14
CA ILE A 200 -15.92 0.62 -3.87
C ILE A 200 -17.39 1.00 -4.11
N VAL A 201 -17.65 2.08 -4.85
CA VAL A 201 -19.02 2.51 -5.19
C VAL A 201 -19.78 1.44 -5.98
N LYS A 202 -19.12 0.76 -6.93
CA LYS A 202 -19.71 -0.36 -7.68
C LYS A 202 -20.13 -1.49 -6.75
N VAL A 203 -19.30 -1.85 -5.77
CA VAL A 203 -19.62 -2.88 -4.77
C VAL A 203 -20.77 -2.43 -3.86
N ILE A 204 -20.77 -1.18 -3.39
CA ILE A 204 -21.89 -0.63 -2.60
C ILE A 204 -23.20 -0.76 -3.37
N ASN A 205 -23.24 -0.28 -4.61
CA ASN A 205 -24.45 -0.31 -5.43
C ASN A 205 -24.91 -1.74 -5.71
N HIS A 206 -23.99 -2.67 -5.99
CA HIS A 206 -24.32 -4.07 -6.22
C HIS A 206 -25.07 -4.73 -5.05
N TYR A 207 -24.75 -4.35 -3.81
CA TYR A 207 -25.42 -4.90 -2.61
C TYR A 207 -26.66 -4.10 -2.18
N LEU A 208 -26.95 -2.96 -2.80
CA LEU A 208 -28.15 -2.16 -2.54
C LEU A 208 -29.31 -2.49 -3.49
N GLU A 209 -29.01 -3.06 -4.66
CA GLU A 209 -29.99 -3.57 -5.65
C GLU A 209 -30.52 -4.96 -5.28
#